data_AF-A0A946IMW8-F1
#
_entry.id   AF-A0A946IMW8-F1
#
_cell.length_a   1.000
_cell.length_b   1.000
_cell.length_c   1.000
_cell.angle_alpha   90.00
_cell.angle_beta   90.00
_cell.angle_gamma   90.00
#
_symmetry.space_group_name_H-M   'P 1'
#
loop_
_entity.id
_entity.type
_entity.pdbx_description
1 polymer ?
#
loop_
_entity_poly.entity_id
_entity_poly.type
_entity_poly.pdbx_seq_one_letter_code
_entity_poly.pdbx_strand_id
1 'polypeptide(L)'
;HANWPKNLAKPYIVKASENLLEKFNGFTEGITATASGFYAPQGREVRLKSSIDNMHETLTSFNYDGNKITNFEMESSALYYLGQTLGHNTLTICAIIGNRINKTQSSDYKSTIDKLIIEVLERI
;
A
#
# COMPACT_ATOMS: atom_id res chain seq x y z
N HIS A 1 -7.39 -2.97 -15.64
CA HIS A 1 -6.40 -1.88 -15.62
C HIS A 1 -5.03 -2.32 -16.14
N ALA A 2 -4.28 -3.18 -15.44
CA ALA A 2 -2.85 -3.42 -15.74
C ALA A 2 -2.49 -4.57 -16.72
N ASN A 3 -3.45 -5.09 -17.49
CA ASN A 3 -3.25 -6.26 -18.36
C ASN A 3 -2.49 -7.41 -17.66
N TRP A 4 -2.97 -7.82 -16.48
CA TRP A 4 -2.25 -8.71 -15.58
C TRP A 4 -1.94 -10.09 -16.23
N PRO A 5 -0.67 -10.53 -16.28
CA PRO A 5 -0.29 -11.81 -16.88
C PRO A 5 -0.93 -13.01 -16.19
N LYS A 6 -1.41 -13.99 -16.98
CA LYS A 6 -2.12 -15.18 -16.47
C LYS A 6 -1.24 -16.15 -15.68
N ASN A 7 0.08 -16.09 -15.86
CA ASN A 7 1.06 -16.91 -15.17
C ASN A 7 1.49 -16.34 -13.80
N LEU A 8 1.02 -15.15 -13.44
CA LEU A 8 1.24 -14.56 -12.12
C LEU A 8 0.06 -14.87 -11.18
N ALA A 9 0.30 -14.77 -9.87
CA ALA A 9 -0.76 -14.87 -8.87
C ALA A 9 -1.89 -13.87 -9.19
N LYS A 10 -3.15 -14.31 -9.07
CA LYS A 10 -4.30 -13.45 -9.32
C LYS A 10 -4.35 -12.33 -8.26
N PRO A 11 -4.49 -11.06 -8.64
CA PRO A 11 -4.70 -9.99 -7.68
C PRO A 11 -5.99 -10.22 -6.90
N TYR A 12 -5.98 -9.87 -5.62
CA TYR A 12 -7.14 -9.87 -4.75
C TYR A 12 -7.20 -8.54 -3.99
N ILE A 13 -8.38 -8.19 -3.48
CA ILE A 13 -8.64 -6.94 -2.79
C ILE A 13 -9.32 -7.28 -1.47
N VAL A 14 -8.83 -6.68 -0.39
CA VAL A 14 -9.42 -6.81 0.95
C VAL A 14 -9.54 -5.40 1.53
N LYS A 15 -10.72 -5.07 2.05
CA LYS A 15 -11.00 -3.76 2.65
C LYS A 15 -10.45 -3.70 4.07
N ALA A 16 -10.04 -2.54 4.57
CA ALA A 16 -9.77 -2.34 5.99
C ALA A 16 -11.07 -2.38 6.83
N SER A 17 -10.94 -2.50 8.15
CA SER A 17 -12.09 -2.38 9.07
C SER A 17 -12.65 -0.96 9.08
N GLU A 18 -13.95 -0.81 8.83
CA GLU A 18 -14.65 0.49 8.88
C GLU A 18 -14.52 1.15 10.27
N ASN A 19 -14.62 0.34 11.33
CA ASN A 19 -14.50 0.83 12.70
C ASN A 19 -13.12 1.46 12.96
N LEU A 20 -12.07 0.87 12.41
CA LEU A 20 -10.73 1.43 12.53
C LEU A 20 -10.56 2.64 11.60
N LEU A 21 -11.09 2.61 10.38
CA LEU A 21 -11.03 3.78 9.48
C LEU A 21 -11.65 5.02 10.14
N GLU A 22 -12.81 4.89 10.79
CA GLU A 22 -13.47 6.00 11.50
C GLU A 22 -12.61 6.57 12.64
N LYS A 23 -11.90 5.72 13.40
CA LYS A 23 -10.98 6.13 14.47
C LYS A 23 -9.76 6.90 13.94
N PHE A 24 -9.30 6.55 12.75
CA PHE A 24 -8.08 7.08 12.15
C PHE A 24 -8.36 8.16 11.08
N ASN A 25 -9.35 9.02 11.32
CA ASN A 25 -9.62 10.17 10.45
C ASN A 25 -8.42 11.16 10.38
N GLY A 26 -8.31 11.87 9.27
CA GLY A 26 -7.24 12.87 9.04
C GLY A 26 -5.97 12.33 8.39
N PHE A 27 -5.87 11.02 8.18
CA PHE A 27 -4.87 10.41 7.30
C PHE A 27 -5.34 10.42 5.85
N THR A 28 -4.39 10.38 4.91
CA THR A 28 -4.73 10.17 3.49
C THR A 28 -5.22 8.73 3.30
N GLU A 29 -6.50 8.57 3.03
CA GLU A 29 -7.14 7.28 2.75
C GLU A 29 -7.03 6.91 1.27
N GLY A 30 -6.90 5.62 0.98
CA GLY A 30 -6.81 5.10 -0.38
C GLY A 30 -6.51 3.60 -0.42
N ILE A 31 -6.22 3.12 -1.63
CA ILE A 31 -5.86 1.72 -1.86
C ILE A 31 -4.35 1.56 -1.68
N THR A 32 -3.96 0.62 -0.82
CA THR A 32 -2.58 0.15 -0.70
C THR A 32 -2.32 -0.95 -1.72
N ALA A 33 -1.31 -0.77 -2.59
CA ALA A 33 -0.85 -1.81 -3.49
C ALA A 33 0.20 -2.70 -2.82
N THR A 34 -0.23 -3.84 -2.30
CA THR A 34 0.65 -4.85 -1.69
C THR A 34 1.36 -5.69 -2.76
N ALA A 35 2.68 -5.72 -2.72
CA ALA A 35 3.51 -6.48 -3.64
C ALA A 35 4.20 -7.67 -2.96
N SER A 36 4.44 -8.75 -3.71
CA SER A 36 5.16 -9.94 -3.23
C SER A 36 6.68 -9.77 -3.11
N GLY A 37 7.20 -8.57 -3.34
CA GLY A 37 8.63 -8.27 -3.24
C GLY A 37 8.95 -6.82 -3.56
N PHE A 38 10.17 -6.39 -3.23
CA PHE A 38 10.56 -4.96 -3.24
C PHE A 38 10.99 -4.40 -4.62
N TYR A 39 11.53 -5.25 -5.49
CA TYR A 39 12.10 -4.84 -6.79
C TYR A 39 11.09 -4.96 -7.94
N ALA A 40 11.28 -5.93 -8.84
CA ALA A 40 10.41 -6.14 -10.00
C ALA A 40 8.92 -6.29 -9.64
N PRO A 41 8.52 -6.91 -8.51
CA PRO A 41 7.10 -6.94 -8.11
C PRO A 41 6.49 -5.58 -7.76
N GLN A 42 7.33 -4.57 -7.49
CA GLN A 42 6.93 -3.18 -7.38
C GLN A 42 7.50 -2.37 -8.56
N GLY A 43 7.66 -2.96 -9.74
CA GLY A 43 8.13 -2.31 -10.97
C GLY A 43 9.50 -1.66 -10.91
N ARG A 44 10.40 -2.06 -9.99
CA ARG A 44 11.79 -1.58 -9.97
C ARG A 44 12.70 -2.58 -10.68
N GLU A 45 13.38 -2.11 -11.71
CA GLU A 45 14.30 -2.92 -12.50
C GLU A 45 15.75 -2.62 -12.09
N VAL A 46 16.52 -3.67 -11.84
CA VAL A 46 17.98 -3.58 -11.58
C VAL A 46 18.75 -4.45 -12.56
N ARG A 47 18.36 -5.73 -12.67
CA ARG A 47 18.91 -6.68 -13.65
C ARG A 47 17.81 -7.45 -14.36
N LEU A 48 16.80 -7.87 -13.62
CA LEU A 48 15.60 -8.52 -14.14
C LEU A 48 14.55 -7.46 -14.50
N LYS A 49 13.91 -7.66 -15.66
CA LYS A 49 12.77 -6.87 -16.09
C LYS A 49 11.50 -7.27 -15.34
N SER A 50 10.61 -6.31 -15.14
CA SER A 50 9.25 -6.57 -14.66
C SER A 50 8.49 -7.38 -15.72
N SER A 51 7.58 -8.26 -15.28
CA SER A 51 6.63 -8.93 -16.19
C SER A 51 5.50 -8.00 -16.64
N ILE A 52 5.39 -6.83 -16.01
CA ILE A 52 4.39 -5.79 -16.30
C ILE A 52 5.16 -4.50 -16.57
N ASP A 53 5.14 -4.05 -17.82
CA ASP A 53 5.73 -2.78 -18.23
C ASP A 53 4.94 -1.60 -17.65
N ASN A 54 5.64 -0.51 -17.32
CA ASN A 54 5.04 0.74 -16.80
C ASN A 54 4.07 0.51 -15.63
N MET A 55 4.41 -0.42 -14.74
CA MET A 55 3.55 -0.84 -13.63
C MET A 55 3.21 0.33 -12.70
N HIS A 56 4.13 1.28 -12.50
CA HIS A 56 3.92 2.41 -11.58
C HIS A 56 2.95 3.40 -12.17
N GLU A 57 3.12 3.78 -13.43
CA GLU A 57 2.24 4.70 -14.16
C GLU A 57 0.84 4.12 -14.26
N THR A 58 0.76 2.82 -14.55
CA THR A 58 -0.49 2.07 -14.60
C THR A 58 -1.19 2.09 -13.25
N LEU A 59 -0.53 1.71 -12.16
CA LEU A 59 -1.18 1.67 -10.85
C LEU A 59 -1.48 3.06 -10.29
N THR A 60 -0.63 4.06 -10.54
CA THR A 60 -0.86 5.45 -10.11
C THR A 60 -2.06 6.09 -10.83
N SER A 61 -2.32 5.71 -12.07
CA SER A 61 -3.50 6.17 -12.84
C SER A 61 -4.78 5.42 -12.48
N PHE A 62 -4.72 4.38 -11.65
CA PHE A 62 -5.91 3.64 -11.24
C PHE A 62 -6.85 4.52 -10.43
N ASN A 63 -8.12 4.53 -10.82
CA ASN A 63 -9.19 5.15 -10.08
C ASN A 63 -10.47 4.32 -10.27
N TYR A 64 -11.06 3.88 -9.18
CA TYR A 64 -12.34 3.19 -9.16
C TYR A 64 -13.26 3.85 -8.15
N ASP A 65 -14.34 4.48 -8.61
CA ASP A 65 -15.30 5.21 -7.77
C ASP A 65 -14.63 6.23 -6.82
N GLY A 66 -13.59 6.92 -7.31
CA GLY A 66 -12.83 7.89 -6.52
C GLY A 66 -11.70 7.27 -5.68
N ASN A 67 -11.66 5.95 -5.53
CA ASN A 67 -10.60 5.24 -4.82
C ASN A 67 -9.35 5.11 -5.71
N LYS A 68 -8.26 5.71 -5.25
CA LYS A 68 -6.96 5.69 -5.94
C LYS A 68 -5.96 4.83 -5.17
N ILE A 69 -4.97 4.30 -5.89
CA ILE A 69 -3.78 3.71 -5.25
C ILE A 69 -2.90 4.85 -4.72
N THR A 70 -2.64 4.87 -3.42
CA THR A 70 -1.93 5.98 -2.75
C THR A 70 -0.53 5.59 -2.30
N ASN A 71 -0.27 4.30 -2.07
CA ASN A 71 1.04 3.79 -1.65
C ASN A 71 1.28 2.35 -2.11
N PHE A 72 2.54 1.91 -1.93
CA PHE A 72 3.02 0.57 -2.22
C PHE A 72 3.79 0.03 -1.01
N GLU A 73 3.49 -1.21 -0.62
CA GLU A 73 4.14 -1.94 0.47
C GLU A 73 4.01 -3.46 0.24
N MET A 74 4.17 -4.31 1.26
CA MET A 74 4.32 -5.76 1.07
C MET A 74 3.49 -6.63 2.02
N GLU A 75 2.66 -6.06 2.91
CA GLU A 75 2.05 -6.79 4.03
C GLU A 75 0.52 -6.66 4.11
N SER A 76 -0.03 -5.49 3.77
CA SER A 76 -1.38 -5.04 4.18
C SER A 76 -2.50 -5.97 3.74
N SER A 77 -2.53 -6.36 2.45
CA SER A 77 -3.58 -7.23 1.92
C SER A 77 -3.62 -8.61 2.58
N ALA A 78 -2.46 -9.19 2.92
CA ALA A 78 -2.36 -10.47 3.60
C ALA A 78 -2.78 -10.37 5.06
N LEU A 79 -2.34 -9.31 5.75
CA LEU A 79 -2.75 -9.04 7.13
C LEU A 79 -4.26 -8.84 7.24
N TYR A 80 -4.86 -8.11 6.31
CA TYR A 80 -6.31 -7.89 6.30
C TYR A 80 -7.06 -9.18 6.06
N TYR A 81 -6.66 -9.96 5.05
CA TYR A 81 -7.28 -11.25 4.76
C TYR A 81 -7.25 -12.19 5.96
N LEU A 82 -6.07 -12.40 6.54
CA LEU A 82 -5.88 -13.31 7.66
C LEU A 82 -6.60 -12.81 8.91
N GLY A 83 -6.41 -11.53 9.27
CA GLY A 83 -7.04 -10.95 10.45
C GLY A 83 -8.56 -11.01 10.40
N GLN A 84 -9.17 -10.65 9.27
CA GLN A 84 -10.63 -10.71 9.11
C GLN A 84 -11.16 -12.13 9.09
N THR A 85 -10.44 -13.07 8.46
CA THR A 85 -10.80 -14.50 8.50
C THR A 85 -10.80 -15.04 9.93
N LEU A 86 -9.96 -14.49 10.80
CA LEU A 86 -9.89 -14.81 12.23
C LEU A 86 -10.87 -13.99 13.11
N GLY A 87 -11.67 -13.09 12.52
CA GLY A 87 -12.63 -12.25 13.25
C GLY A 87 -12.03 -10.98 13.86
N HIS A 88 -10.86 -10.54 13.42
CA HIS A 88 -10.20 -9.32 13.90
C HIS A 88 -10.48 -8.11 12.98
N ASN A 89 -10.51 -6.93 13.59
CA ASN A 89 -10.45 -5.65 12.88
C ASN A 89 -9.02 -5.35 12.46
N THR A 90 -8.80 -4.98 11.20
CA THR A 90 -7.46 -4.72 10.65
C THR A 90 -7.39 -3.37 9.94
N LEU A 91 -6.33 -2.61 10.19
CA LEU A 91 -5.97 -1.39 9.50
C LEU A 91 -4.44 -1.30 9.42
N THR A 92 -3.92 -0.72 8.35
CA THR A 92 -2.51 -0.36 8.19
C THR A 92 -2.40 1.15 7.95
N ILE A 93 -1.44 1.78 8.62
CA ILE A 93 -1.04 3.16 8.34
C ILE A 93 0.43 3.15 7.97
N CYS A 94 0.78 3.76 6.84
CA CYS A 94 2.13 3.75 6.31
C CYS A 94 2.74 5.15 6.32
N ALA A 95 3.93 5.29 6.92
CA ALA A 95 4.76 6.46 6.72
C ALA A 95 5.39 6.43 5.32
N ILE A 96 5.22 7.49 4.55
CA ILE A 96 5.78 7.59 3.20
C ILE A 96 7.24 8.03 3.28
N ILE A 97 8.15 7.07 3.06
CA ILE A 97 9.61 7.32 3.12
C ILE A 97 10.15 7.77 1.76
N GLY A 98 9.50 7.40 0.66
CA GLY A 98 9.93 7.79 -0.68
C GLY A 98 8.73 8.08 -1.57
N ASN A 99 8.76 9.22 -2.24
CA ASN A 99 7.78 9.61 -3.24
C ASN A 99 8.37 9.38 -4.63
N ARG A 100 7.90 8.33 -5.30
CA ARG A 100 8.44 7.91 -6.60
C ARG A 100 8.08 8.87 -7.73
N ILE A 101 6.89 9.47 -7.67
CA ILE A 101 6.41 10.43 -8.67
C ILE A 101 7.29 11.67 -8.65
N ASN A 102 7.52 12.21 -7.45
CA ASN A 102 8.32 13.42 -7.25
C ASN A 102 9.83 13.14 -7.17
N LYS A 103 10.24 11.86 -7.20
CA LYS A 103 11.64 11.42 -7.02
C LYS A 103 12.29 11.96 -5.74
N THR A 104 11.52 12.10 -4.67
CA THR A 104 12.00 12.57 -3.37
C THR A 104 12.05 11.43 -2.36
N GLN A 105 12.96 11.56 -1.40
CA GLN A 105 13.08 10.63 -0.28
C GLN A 105 13.16 11.43 1.01
N SER A 106 12.53 10.92 2.07
CA SER A 106 12.62 11.53 3.39
C SER A 106 14.03 11.42 3.92
N SER A 107 14.62 12.57 4.26
CA SER A 107 15.93 12.66 4.93
C SER A 107 15.86 12.27 6.41
N ASP A 108 14.69 12.40 7.03
CA ASP A 108 14.44 12.07 8.44
C ASP A 108 13.15 11.24 8.57
N TYR A 109 13.18 10.03 8.00
CA TYR A 109 12.06 9.11 8.10
C TYR A 109 11.85 8.62 9.54
N LYS A 110 12.88 8.65 10.40
CA LYS A 110 12.79 8.19 11.79
C LYS A 110 11.83 9.07 12.58
N SER A 111 11.96 10.40 12.50
CA SER A 111 11.01 11.31 13.15
C SER A 111 9.57 11.12 12.64
N THR A 112 9.39 10.80 11.35
CA THR A 112 8.06 10.52 10.80
C THR A 112 7.46 9.25 11.38
N ILE A 113 8.28 8.20 11.53
CA ILE A 113 7.87 6.94 12.15
C ILE A 113 7.54 7.15 13.63
N ASP A 114 8.37 7.87 14.39
CA ASP A 114 8.12 8.13 15.81
C ASP A 114 6.80 8.88 16.03
N LYS A 115 6.52 9.90 15.20
CA LYS A 115 5.24 10.61 15.22
C LYS A 115 4.07 9.70 14.89
N LEU A 116 4.22 8.86 13.86
CA LEU A 116 3.19 7.89 13.48
C LEU A 116 2.90 6.90 14.61
N ILE A 117 3.93 6.40 15.30
CA ILE A 117 3.77 5.49 16.43
C ILE A 117 2.94 6.15 17.54
N ILE A 118 3.27 7.39 17.90
CA ILE A 118 2.54 8.13 18.95
C ILE A 118 1.08 8.36 18.53
N GLU A 119 0.84 8.89 17.33
CA GLU A 119 -0.52 9.10 16.79
C GLU A 119 -1.35 7.83 16.75
N VAL A 120 -0.71 6.69 16.44
CA VAL A 120 -1.38 5.40 16.45
C VAL A 120 -1.76 5.00 17.87
N LEU A 121 -0.81 5.03 18.81
CA LEU A 121 -1.05 4.62 20.20
C LEU A 121 -2.11 5.47 20.90
N GLU A 122 -2.23 6.76 20.56
CA GLU A 122 -3.23 7.65 21.14
C GLU A 122 -4.67 7.38 20.67
N ARG A 123 -4.85 6.64 19.56
CA ARG A 123 -6.16 6.40 18.92
C ARG A 123 -6.67 4.96 18.99
N ILE A 124 -5.82 4.00 19.38
CA ILE A 124 -6.21 2.59 19.50
C ILE A 124 -7.17 2.39 20.67
#